data_AF-A0ABD5W006-F1
#
_entry.id   AF-A0ABD5W006-F1
#
_cell.length_a   1.000
_cell.length_b   1.000
_cell.length_c   1.000
_cell.angle_alpha   90.00
_cell.angle_beta   90.00
_cell.angle_gamma   90.00
#
_symmetry.space_group_name_H-M   'P 1'
#
loop_
_entity.id
_entity.type
_entity.pdbx_description
1 polymer ?
#
loop_
_entity_poly.entity_id
_entity_poly.type
_entity_poly.pdbx_seq_one_letter_code
_entity_poly.pdbx_strand_id
1 'polypeptide(L)'
;MEPASSLLRRVPRVAYHTGTEASGADALTDIAVAGPCRVELYEVEIDALAEVHETTELAVEPGAPAEQLAGDPDLARRTRECAPTDQAVDPDHDAVSAFLDDEERIAEIKEAARAEAESRASDWGFDI
;
A
#
# COMPACT_ATOMS: atom_id res chain seq x y z
N MET A 1 -10.24 -21.65 -22.57
CA MET A 1 -10.75 -20.53 -21.75
C MET A 1 -9.57 -20.04 -20.95
N GLU A 2 -8.77 -19.16 -21.54
CA GLU A 2 -7.61 -18.58 -20.86
C GLU A 2 -8.13 -17.75 -19.67
N PRO A 3 -7.63 -17.97 -18.46
CA PRO A 3 -8.14 -17.23 -17.32
C PRO A 3 -7.74 -15.77 -17.49
N ALA A 4 -8.67 -14.87 -17.20
CA ALA A 4 -8.50 -13.42 -17.16
C ALA A 4 -7.42 -12.94 -16.14
N SER A 5 -6.56 -13.83 -15.63
CA SER A 5 -5.52 -13.59 -14.62
C SER A 5 -4.22 -12.97 -15.16
N SER A 6 -3.97 -12.99 -16.47
CA SER A 6 -2.70 -12.47 -17.03
C SER A 6 -2.61 -10.93 -16.99
N LEU A 7 -3.74 -10.24 -17.17
CA LEU A 7 -3.77 -8.77 -17.20
C LEU A 7 -3.69 -8.11 -15.82
N LEU A 8 -3.90 -8.90 -14.75
CA LEU A 8 -3.85 -8.43 -13.36
C LEU A 8 -2.42 -8.34 -12.79
N ARG A 9 -1.37 -8.68 -13.58
CA ARG A 9 0.04 -8.60 -13.15
C ARG A 9 0.82 -7.41 -13.75
N ARG A 10 0.15 -6.44 -14.37
CA ARG A 10 0.78 -5.26 -14.98
C ARG A 10 0.68 -4.02 -14.09
N VAL A 11 1.14 -4.15 -12.86
CA VAL A 11 1.17 -3.06 -11.89
C VAL A 11 2.60 -2.50 -11.87
N PRO A 12 2.80 -1.18 -12.08
CA PRO A 12 4.09 -0.55 -11.87
C PRO A 12 4.54 -0.74 -10.42
N ARG A 13 5.79 -1.18 -10.23
CA ARG A 13 6.38 -1.38 -8.90
C ARG A 13 7.61 -0.51 -8.66
N VAL A 14 8.35 -0.18 -9.72
CA VAL A 14 9.61 0.55 -9.64
C VAL A 14 9.74 1.62 -10.71
N ALA A 15 10.53 2.65 -10.44
CA ALA A 15 10.97 3.64 -11.42
C ALA A 15 12.45 3.99 -11.23
N TYR A 16 13.14 4.21 -12.34
CA TYR A 16 14.54 4.61 -12.36
C TYR A 16 14.82 5.50 -13.58
N HIS A 17 15.58 6.57 -13.39
CA HIS A 17 15.95 7.48 -14.45
C HIS A 17 17.46 7.39 -14.73
N THR A 18 17.83 6.84 -15.90
CA THR A 18 19.22 6.54 -16.25
C THR A 18 20.10 7.77 -16.46
N GLY A 19 19.51 8.94 -16.70
CA GLY A 19 20.26 10.19 -16.92
C GLY A 19 20.63 10.96 -15.65
N THR A 20 19.82 10.84 -14.60
CA THR A 20 20.01 11.53 -13.30
C THR A 20 20.35 10.55 -12.18
N GLU A 21 20.25 9.25 -12.46
CA GLU A 21 20.35 8.17 -11.47
C GLU A 21 19.29 8.25 -10.36
N ALA A 22 18.26 9.09 -10.54
CA ALA A 22 17.14 9.18 -9.62
C ALA A 22 16.33 7.87 -9.64
N SER A 23 15.72 7.56 -8.49
CA SER A 23 14.91 6.36 -8.28
C SER A 23 13.53 6.69 -7.72
N GLY A 24 12.61 5.74 -7.81
CA GLY A 24 11.29 5.86 -7.19
C GLY A 24 10.51 7.10 -7.65
N ALA A 25 9.95 7.84 -6.69
CA ALA A 25 9.17 9.04 -6.97
C ALA A 25 9.97 10.18 -7.62
N ASP A 26 11.26 10.31 -7.29
CA ASP A 26 12.13 11.33 -7.89
C ASP A 26 12.39 11.00 -9.37
N ALA A 27 12.58 9.71 -9.70
CA ALA A 27 12.67 9.28 -11.09
C ALA A 27 11.41 9.60 -11.89
N LEU A 28 10.21 9.38 -11.31
CA LEU A 28 8.95 9.73 -11.97
C LEU A 28 8.83 11.24 -12.22
N THR A 29 9.26 12.05 -11.25
CA THR A 29 9.29 13.51 -11.38
C THR A 29 10.21 13.94 -12.53
N ASP A 30 11.41 13.39 -12.58
CA ASP A 30 12.39 13.67 -13.64
C ASP A 30 11.85 13.25 -15.03
N ILE A 31 11.21 12.09 -15.13
CA ILE A 31 10.60 11.60 -16.38
C ILE A 31 9.46 12.51 -16.82
N ALA A 32 8.61 12.98 -15.89
CA ALA A 32 7.46 13.83 -16.21
C ALA A 32 7.86 15.17 -16.85
N VAL A 33 9.04 15.70 -16.48
CA VAL A 33 9.54 16.99 -16.99
C VAL A 33 10.44 16.84 -18.23
N ALA A 34 10.85 15.63 -18.60
CA ALA A 34 11.77 15.37 -19.70
C ALA A 34 11.20 15.69 -21.10
N GLY A 35 9.89 15.87 -21.23
CA GLY A 35 9.21 16.18 -22.49
C GLY A 35 8.76 14.92 -23.26
N PRO A 36 8.61 14.96 -24.60
CA PRO A 36 8.14 13.82 -25.38
C PRO A 36 9.11 12.62 -25.28
N CYS A 37 8.59 11.47 -24.86
CA CYS A 37 9.38 10.26 -24.68
C CYS A 37 9.01 9.18 -25.72
N ARG A 38 10.01 8.39 -26.13
CA ARG A 38 9.78 7.11 -26.80
C ARG A 38 9.60 6.04 -25.72
N VAL A 39 8.55 5.25 -25.84
CA VAL A 39 8.27 4.14 -24.92
C VAL A 39 8.54 2.82 -25.63
N GLU A 40 9.24 1.92 -24.96
CA GLU A 40 9.53 0.58 -25.44
C GLU A 40 9.14 -0.44 -24.37
N LEU A 41 8.55 -1.55 -24.79
CA LEU A 41 8.15 -2.64 -23.92
C LEU A 41 9.05 -3.84 -24.20
N TYR A 42 9.63 -4.37 -23.12
CA TYR A 42 10.51 -5.52 -23.17
C TYR A 42 9.89 -6.68 -22.39
N GLU A 43 9.97 -7.89 -22.96
CA GLU A 43 9.67 -9.12 -22.26
C GLU A 43 10.93 -9.60 -21.55
N VAL A 44 10.78 -9.95 -20.27
CA VAL A 44 11.85 -10.46 -19.42
C VAL A 44 11.35 -11.69 -18.69
N GLU A 45 12.28 -12.57 -18.30
CA GLU A 45 11.97 -13.70 -17.43
C GLU A 45 11.37 -13.21 -16.10
N ILE A 46 10.40 -13.96 -15.57
CA ILE A 46 9.60 -13.54 -14.41
C ILE A 46 10.44 -13.19 -13.18
N ASP A 47 11.58 -13.87 -13.01
CA ASP A 47 12.47 -13.70 -11.85
C ASP A 47 13.65 -12.76 -12.15
N ALA A 48 13.83 -12.30 -13.40
CA ALA A 48 14.97 -11.46 -13.78
C ALA A 48 14.99 -10.10 -13.07
N LEU A 49 13.83 -9.64 -12.60
CA LEU A 49 13.66 -8.38 -11.89
C LEU A 49 13.31 -8.57 -10.40
N ALA A 50 13.46 -9.79 -9.85
CA ALA A 50 13.09 -10.06 -8.46
C ALA A 50 13.82 -9.13 -7.47
N GLU A 51 15.14 -9.04 -7.56
CA GLU A 51 15.97 -8.16 -6.70
C GLU A 51 15.61 -6.68 -6.86
N VAL A 52 15.37 -6.25 -8.11
CA VAL A 52 14.95 -4.87 -8.43
C VAL A 52 13.61 -4.56 -7.75
N HIS A 53 12.67 -5.50 -7.79
CA HIS A 53 11.36 -5.34 -7.17
C HIS A 53 11.38 -5.34 -5.62
N GLU A 54 12.43 -5.86 -5.00
CA GLU A 54 12.63 -5.86 -3.54
C GLU A 54 13.40 -4.62 -3.07
N THR A 55 13.97 -3.84 -3.99
CA THR A 55 14.73 -2.63 -3.67
C THR A 55 13.79 -1.45 -3.39
N THR A 56 13.62 -1.09 -2.12
CA THR A 56 12.68 -0.06 -1.66
C THR A 56 12.98 1.33 -2.22
N GLU A 57 14.24 1.66 -2.47
CA GLU A 57 14.65 2.96 -3.07
C GLU A 57 14.14 3.14 -4.50
N LEU A 58 13.89 2.03 -5.22
CA LEU A 58 13.35 2.05 -6.57
C LEU A 58 11.81 2.05 -6.58
N ALA A 59 11.18 1.77 -5.43
CA ALA A 59 9.75 1.52 -5.36
C ALA A 59 8.91 2.77 -5.69
N VAL A 60 7.76 2.54 -6.31
CA VAL A 60 6.76 3.58 -6.57
C VAL A 60 5.39 3.09 -6.17
N GLU A 61 4.56 4.05 -5.74
CA GLU A 61 3.14 3.81 -5.55
C GLU A 61 2.49 3.35 -6.88
N PRO A 62 1.71 2.25 -6.91
CA PRO A 62 1.11 1.70 -8.12
C PRO A 62 0.38 2.72 -9.00
N GLY A 63 -0.32 3.68 -8.38
CA GLY A 63 -1.08 4.71 -9.09
C GLY A 63 -0.24 5.89 -9.58
N ALA A 64 0.96 6.11 -9.04
CA ALA A 64 1.74 7.32 -9.27
C ALA A 64 2.13 7.53 -10.74
N PRO A 65 2.55 6.50 -11.51
CA PRO A 65 2.86 6.70 -12.93
C PRO A 65 1.66 7.18 -13.75
N ALA A 66 0.46 6.67 -13.46
CA ALA A 66 -0.75 7.06 -14.18
C ALA A 66 -1.17 8.51 -13.85
N GLU A 67 -1.01 8.93 -12.59
CA GLU A 67 -1.28 10.31 -12.18
C GLU A 67 -0.24 11.29 -12.73
N GLN A 68 1.05 11.00 -12.56
CA GLN A 68 2.12 11.96 -12.87
C GLN A 68 2.49 12.02 -14.34
N LEU A 69 2.48 10.88 -15.04
CA LEU A 69 2.94 10.82 -16.44
C LEU A 69 1.79 10.93 -17.44
N ALA A 70 0.63 10.34 -17.10
CA ALA A 70 -0.54 10.33 -18.00
C ALA A 70 -1.63 11.33 -17.60
N GLY A 71 -1.64 11.81 -16.34
CA GLY A 71 -2.74 12.63 -15.82
C GLY A 71 -4.08 11.89 -15.78
N ASP A 72 -4.06 10.56 -15.64
CA ASP A 72 -5.25 9.69 -15.73
C ASP A 72 -5.60 9.09 -14.35
N PRO A 73 -6.55 9.71 -13.61
CA PRO A 73 -6.92 9.25 -12.27
C PRO A 73 -7.69 7.92 -12.27
N ASP A 74 -8.39 7.58 -13.35
CA ASP A 74 -9.11 6.30 -13.47
C ASP A 74 -8.13 5.14 -13.68
N LEU A 75 -7.10 5.35 -14.49
CA LEU A 75 -6.01 4.40 -14.65
C LEU A 75 -5.24 4.22 -13.35
N ALA A 76 -4.98 5.29 -12.61
CA ALA A 76 -4.32 5.23 -11.31
C ALA A 76 -5.11 4.40 -10.30
N ARG A 77 -6.43 4.62 -10.21
CA ARG A 77 -7.33 3.83 -9.36
C ARG A 77 -7.30 2.35 -9.73
N ARG A 78 -7.47 2.03 -11.02
CA ARG A 78 -7.46 0.63 -11.49
C ARG A 78 -6.13 -0.08 -11.19
N THR A 79 -5.03 0.66 -11.32
CA THR A 79 -3.69 0.14 -11.04
C THR A 79 -3.50 -0.14 -9.55
N ARG A 80 -3.99 0.75 -8.66
CA ARG A 80 -4.03 0.52 -7.21
C ARG A 80 -4.90 -0.69 -6.84
N GLU A 81 -6.08 -0.85 -7.46
CA GLU A 81 -6.97 -1.99 -7.23
C GLU A 81 -6.36 -3.34 -7.65
N CYS A 82 -5.45 -3.34 -8.63
CA CYS A 82 -4.76 -4.54 -9.08
C CYS A 82 -3.46 -4.82 -8.31
N ALA A 83 -2.99 -3.89 -7.48
CA ALA A 83 -1.73 -4.03 -6.76
C ALA A 83 -1.83 -5.17 -5.74
N PRO A 84 -0.80 -6.05 -5.65
CA PRO A 84 -0.76 -7.06 -4.61
C PRO A 84 -0.75 -6.40 -3.23
N THR A 85 -1.71 -6.79 -2.38
CA THR A 85 -1.95 -6.19 -1.07
C THR A 85 -0.75 -6.32 -0.10
N ASP A 86 0.16 -7.26 -0.37
CA ASP A 86 1.38 -7.50 0.42
C ASP A 86 2.42 -6.35 0.36
N GLN A 87 2.20 -5.35 -0.50
CA GLN A 87 3.05 -4.16 -0.62
C GLN A 87 2.59 -3.01 0.28
N ALA A 88 1.36 -3.05 0.79
CA ALA A 88 0.90 -2.10 1.78
C ALA A 88 1.35 -2.63 3.14
N VAL A 89 2.36 -1.99 3.75
CA VAL A 89 2.44 -2.00 5.22
C VAL A 89 1.11 -1.38 5.65
N ASP A 90 0.14 -2.21 6.01
CA ASP A 90 -1.17 -1.76 6.44
C ASP A 90 -0.96 -0.95 7.72
N PRO A 91 -1.05 0.39 7.67
CA PRO A 91 -0.82 1.21 8.86
C PRO A 91 -1.85 0.90 9.96
N ASP A 92 -2.99 0.31 9.60
CA ASP A 92 -4.00 -0.16 10.54
C ASP A 92 -3.55 -1.44 11.25
N HIS A 93 -2.79 -2.32 10.57
CA HIS A 93 -2.19 -3.51 11.19
C HIS A 93 -1.11 -3.15 12.22
N ASP A 94 -0.27 -2.15 11.91
CA ASP A 94 0.72 -1.63 12.85
C ASP A 94 0.05 -0.91 14.02
N ALA A 95 -1.04 -0.16 13.78
CA ALA A 95 -1.80 0.49 14.84
C ALA A 95 -2.50 -0.52 15.77
N VAL A 96 -3.08 -1.59 15.21
CA VAL A 96 -3.67 -2.68 15.99
C VAL A 96 -2.61 -3.43 16.78
N SER A 97 -1.45 -3.72 16.19
CA SER A 97 -0.34 -4.38 16.89
C SER A 97 0.18 -3.51 18.04
N ALA A 98 0.47 -2.23 17.78
CA ALA A 98 0.90 -1.28 18.80
C ALA A 98 -0.13 -1.08 19.92
N PHE A 99 -1.42 -1.14 19.61
CA PHE A 99 -2.48 -1.13 20.63
C PHE A 99 -2.53 -2.42 21.45
N LEU A 100 -2.27 -3.59 20.84
CA LEU A 100 -2.28 -4.89 21.51
C LEU A 100 -1.04 -5.12 22.40
N ASP A 101 0.10 -4.52 22.05
CA ASP A 101 1.32 -4.53 22.86
C ASP A 101 1.23 -3.62 24.12
N ASP A 102 0.24 -2.71 24.18
CA ASP A 102 0.00 -1.82 25.32
C ASP A 102 -0.90 -2.49 26.37
N GLU A 103 -0.33 -3.44 27.12
CA GLU A 103 -1.05 -4.20 28.14
C GLU A 103 -1.66 -3.33 29.25
N GLU A 104 -1.01 -2.20 29.59
CA GLU A 104 -1.48 -1.25 30.60
C GLU A 104 -2.78 -0.58 30.15
N ARG A 105 -2.78 -0.01 28.93
CA ARG A 105 -3.96 0.62 28.34
C ARG A 105 -5.13 -0.36 28.18
N ILE A 106 -4.84 -1.61 27.83
CA ILE A 106 -5.87 -2.67 27.74
C ILE A 106 -6.47 -2.97 29.11
N ALA A 107 -5.66 -2.98 30.18
CA ALA A 107 -6.14 -3.23 31.53
C ALA A 107 -7.08 -2.11 32.01
N GLU A 108 -6.74 -0.85 31.77
CA GLU A 108 -7.58 0.31 32.10
C GLU A 108 -8.95 0.24 31.40
N ILE A 109 -8.96 -0.09 30.11
CA ILE A 109 -10.21 -0.22 29.33
C ILE A 109 -11.08 -1.35 29.88
N LYS A 110 -10.49 -2.49 30.25
CA LYS A 110 -11.22 -3.62 30.84
C LYS A 110 -11.83 -3.26 32.19
N GLU A 111 -11.10 -2.54 33.03
CA GLU A 111 -11.59 -2.09 34.33
C GLU A 111 -12.74 -1.08 34.16
N ALA A 112 -12.59 -0.10 33.28
CA ALA A 112 -13.63 0.86 32.96
C ALA A 112 -14.89 0.17 32.41
N ALA A 113 -14.73 -0.78 31.49
CA ALA A 113 -15.83 -1.54 30.93
C ALA A 113 -16.56 -2.39 31.99
N ARG A 114 -15.82 -2.96 32.94
CA ARG A 114 -16.39 -3.71 34.06
C ARG A 114 -17.19 -2.82 34.99
N ALA A 115 -16.64 -1.68 35.41
CA ALA A 115 -17.33 -0.72 36.27
C ALA A 115 -18.61 -0.20 35.60
N GLU A 116 -18.57 0.07 34.30
CA GLU A 116 -19.74 0.52 33.53
C GLU A 116 -20.80 -0.59 33.40
N ALA A 117 -20.38 -1.84 33.22
CA ALA A 117 -21.29 -2.98 33.21
C ALA A 117 -21.96 -3.20 34.58
N GLU A 118 -21.22 -3.08 35.67
CA GLU A 118 -21.73 -3.18 37.05
C GLU A 118 -22.74 -2.05 37.36
N SER A 119 -22.43 -0.81 36.96
CA SER A 119 -23.36 0.32 37.07
C SER A 119 -24.65 0.08 36.29
N ARG A 120 -24.56 -0.38 35.04
CA ARG A 120 -25.75 -0.67 34.22
C ARG A 120 -26.54 -1.86 34.75
N ALA A 121 -25.87 -2.87 35.30
CA ALA A 121 -26.53 -4.00 35.94
C ALA A 121 -27.35 -3.54 37.15
N SER A 122 -26.80 -2.67 37.99
CA SER A 122 -27.54 -2.04 39.10
C SER A 122 -28.73 -1.20 38.61
N ASP A 123 -28.54 -0.38 37.57
CA ASP A 123 -29.62 0.45 37.00
C ASP A 123 -30.77 -0.39 36.43
N TRP A 124 -30.46 -1.59 35.93
CA TRP A 124 -31.43 -2.49 35.30
C TRP A 124 -31.94 -3.61 36.24
N GLY A 125 -31.48 -3.65 37.50
CA GLY A 125 -31.88 -4.64 38.49
C GLY A 125 -31.31 -6.05 38.27
N PHE A 126 -30.16 -6.14 37.60
CA PHE A 126 -29.41 -7.38 37.37
C PHE A 126 -28.31 -7.65 38.41
N ASP A 127 -28.20 -6.81 39.45
CA ASP A 127 -27.33 -7.03 40.60
C ASP A 127 -28.04 -7.99 41.59
N ILE A 128 -27.71 -9.29 41.52
CA ILE A 128 -28.21 -10.35 42.42
C ILE A 128 -27.07 -11.27 42.84
#